data_AF-A0A6G2D6W7-F1
#
_entry.id   AF-A0A6G2D6W7-F1
#
_cell.length_a   1.000
_cell.length_b   1.000
_cell.length_c   1.000
_cell.angle_alpha   90.00
_cell.angle_beta   90.00
_cell.angle_gamma   90.00
#
_symmetry.space_group_name_H-M   'P 1'
#
loop_
_entity.id
_entity.type
_entity.pdbx_description
1 polymer ?
#
loop_
_entity_poly.entity_id
_entity_poly.type
_entity_poly.pdbx_seq_one_letter_code
_entity_poly.pdbx_strand_id
1 'polypeptide(L)'
;VMQYRAPETNRWSGYAFPGGHVENGESFAESVIREIYEETGLTIQNPQLVGIKNWPLDTGGRYIVICYKATEFSGTLRSSD
;
A
#
# COMPACT_ATOMS: atom_id res chain seq x y z
N VAL A 1 8.44 1.13 7.03
CA VAL A 1 9.25 0.50 5.96
C VAL A 1 9.05 1.27 4.67
N MET A 2 10.00 1.23 3.74
CA MET A 2 9.92 1.88 2.43
C MET A 2 10.19 0.86 1.33
N GLN A 3 9.49 0.97 0.21
CA GLN A 3 9.76 0.22 -1.02
C GLN A 3 10.41 1.14 -2.06
N TYR A 4 11.33 0.61 -2.87
CA TYR A 4 11.90 1.35 -4.01
C TYR A 4 11.18 0.95 -5.30
N ARG A 5 10.58 1.94 -5.98
CA ARG A 5 9.91 1.75 -7.27
C ARG A 5 10.83 2.16 -8.41
N ALA A 6 11.24 1.17 -9.21
CA ALA A 6 12.21 1.35 -10.28
C ALA A 6 11.64 2.20 -11.43
N PRO A 7 12.40 3.17 -11.98
CA PRO A 7 11.92 4.08 -13.02
C PRO A 7 11.63 3.42 -14.37
N GLU A 8 12.16 2.23 -14.61
CA GLU A 8 11.97 1.48 -15.86
C GLU A 8 10.53 0.95 -15.99
N THR A 9 9.85 0.70 -14.87
CA THR A 9 8.50 0.12 -14.82
C THR A 9 7.46 1.03 -14.18
N ASN A 10 7.86 2.13 -13.53
CA ASN A 10 6.97 3.00 -12.78
C ASN A 10 7.04 4.46 -13.24
N ARG A 11 5.89 5.02 -13.65
CA ARG A 11 5.75 6.46 -13.98
C ARG A 11 6.06 7.38 -12.80
N TRP A 12 5.85 6.91 -11.57
CA TRP A 12 6.27 7.59 -10.34
C TRP A 12 7.24 6.69 -9.57
N SER A 13 8.52 6.97 -9.76
CA SER A 13 9.63 6.17 -9.25
C SER A 13 10.24 6.77 -7.97
N GLY A 14 11.11 5.99 -7.33
CA GLY A 14 11.76 6.35 -6.07
C GLY A 14 11.17 5.64 -4.86
N TYR A 15 11.51 6.12 -3.68
CA TYR A 15 11.05 5.52 -2.42
C TYR A 15 9.60 5.91 -2.12
N ALA A 16 8.78 4.90 -1.90
CA ALA A 16 7.37 5.04 -1.54
C ALA A 16 7.03 4.14 -0.35
N PHE A 17 5.85 4.35 0.23
CA PHE A 17 5.30 3.37 1.18
C PHE A 17 4.82 2.11 0.43
N PRO A 18 4.97 0.92 1.03
CA PRO A 18 4.40 -0.31 0.51
C PRO A 18 2.87 -0.27 0.49
N GLY A 19 2.27 -1.03 -0.41
CA GLY A 19 0.83 -1.14 -0.61
C GLY A 19 0.44 -1.22 -2.08
N GLY A 20 -0.74 -1.81 -2.33
CA GLY A 20 -1.27 -2.04 -3.67
C GLY A 20 -2.77 -1.74 -3.80
N HIS A 21 -3.42 -2.46 -4.71
CA HIS A 21 -4.80 -2.20 -5.08
C HIS A 21 -5.76 -3.00 -4.20
N VAL A 22 -6.93 -2.42 -3.94
CA VAL A 22 -8.02 -3.12 -3.27
C VAL A 22 -8.66 -4.09 -4.27
N GLU A 23 -8.74 -5.36 -3.89
CA GLU A 23 -9.40 -6.41 -4.65
C GLU A 23 -10.93 -6.42 -4.41
N ASN A 24 -11.66 -7.05 -5.32
CA ASN A 24 -13.11 -7.18 -5.15
C ASN A 24 -13.44 -8.17 -4.03
N GLY A 25 -14.23 -7.72 -3.05
CA GLY A 25 -14.71 -8.58 -1.95
C GLY A 25 -13.89 -8.46 -0.66
N GLU A 26 -12.79 -7.70 -0.66
CA GLU A 26 -12.07 -7.34 0.57
C GLU A 26 -12.44 -5.92 1.05
N SER A 27 -12.36 -5.71 2.36
CA SER A 27 -12.36 -4.38 2.97
C SER A 27 -11.02 -3.67 2.77
N PHE A 28 -11.00 -2.34 2.94
CA PHE A 28 -9.76 -1.56 2.86
C PHE A 28 -8.72 -1.98 3.91
N ALA A 29 -9.17 -2.44 5.08
CA ALA A 29 -8.30 -2.92 6.13
C ALA A 29 -7.69 -4.29 5.78
N GLU A 30 -8.48 -5.20 5.21
CA GLU A 30 -7.98 -6.50 4.72
C GLU A 30 -6.96 -6.30 3.60
N SER A 31 -7.26 -5.41 2.65
CA SER A 31 -6.37 -5.06 1.54
C SER A 31 -5.00 -4.59 2.02
N VAL A 32 -4.95 -3.61 2.93
CA VAL A 32 -3.65 -3.11 3.41
C VAL A 32 -2.89 -4.16 4.23
N ILE A 33 -3.56 -5.07 4.95
CA ILE A 33 -2.89 -6.15 5.67
C ILE A 33 -2.27 -7.15 4.68
N ARG A 34 -3.02 -7.55 3.65
CA ARG A 34 -2.56 -8.47 2.59
C ARG A 34 -1.38 -7.88 1.82
N GLU A 35 -1.53 -6.68 1.29
CA GLU A 35 -0.52 -6.01 0.45
C GLU A 35 0.81 -5.82 1.20
N ILE A 36 0.75 -5.41 2.48
CA ILE A 36 1.97 -5.23 3.27
C ILE A 36 2.67 -6.58 3.50
N TYR A 37 1.93 -7.67 3.69
CA TYR A 37 2.51 -9.00 3.83
C TYR A 37 3.14 -9.50 2.52
N GLU A 38 2.47 -9.29 1.39
CA GLU A 38 2.96 -9.67 0.07
C GLU A 38 4.26 -8.93 -0.29
N GLU A 39 4.29 -7.61 -0.08
CA GLU A 39 5.42 -6.76 -0.47
C GLU A 39 6.60 -6.79 0.52
N THR A 40 6.34 -7.06 1.81
CA THR A 40 7.36 -6.88 2.86
C THR A 40 7.59 -8.10 3.75
N GLY A 41 6.72 -9.11 3.69
CA GLY A 41 6.70 -10.25 4.61
C GLY A 41 6.28 -9.94 6.04
N LEU A 42 5.93 -8.69 6.34
CA LEU A 42 5.44 -8.29 7.66
C LEU A 42 3.92 -8.42 7.72
N THR A 43 3.42 -8.99 8.81
CA THR A 43 1.98 -8.95 9.13
C THR A 43 1.73 -7.81 10.10
N ILE A 44 1.00 -6.78 9.68
CA ILE A 44 0.62 -5.65 10.54
C ILE A 44 -0.65 -5.96 11.32
N GLN A 45 -0.79 -5.39 12.52
CA GLN A 45 -2.00 -5.46 13.33
C GLN A 45 -2.58 -4.06 13.57
N ASN A 46 -3.91 -4.01 13.71
CA ASN A 46 -4.67 -2.80 14.05
C ASN A 46 -4.29 -1.56 13.19
N PRO A 47 -4.27 -1.65 11.85
CA PRO A 47 -3.91 -0.51 11.01
C PRO A 47 -4.92 0.62 11.17
N GLN A 48 -4.43 1.81 11.48
CA GLN A 48 -5.26 3.00 11.68
C GLN A 48 -5.34 3.81 10.39
N LEU A 49 -6.56 4.13 9.95
CA LEU A 49 -6.76 5.08 8.86
C LEU A 49 -6.28 6.47 9.29
N VAL A 50 -5.31 7.03 8.57
CA VAL A 50 -4.70 8.33 8.90
C VAL A 50 -4.86 9.38 7.82
N GLY A 51 -5.36 9.00 6.64
CA GLY A 51 -5.63 9.97 5.58
C GLY A 51 -6.10 9.35 4.29
N ILE A 52 -6.56 10.21 3.39
CA ILE A 52 -6.92 9.86 2.02
C ILE A 52 -6.21 10.82 1.09
N LYS A 53 -5.36 10.31 0.21
CA LYS A 53 -4.77 11.07 -0.89
C LYS A 53 -5.58 10.75 -2.15
N ASN A 54 -6.16 11.74 -2.79
CA ASN A 54 -6.93 11.53 -4.02
C ASN A 54 -6.74 12.67 -5.03
N TRP A 55 -7.00 12.39 -6.30
CA TRP A 55 -7.01 13.37 -7.38
C TRP A 55 -7.97 12.95 -8.50
N PRO A 56 -8.59 13.91 -9.23
CA PRO A 56 -9.41 13.59 -10.38
C PRO A 56 -8.56 13.04 -11.54
N LEU A 57 -9.17 12.19 -12.36
CA LEU A 57 -8.61 11.70 -13.62
C LEU A 57 -9.29 12.43 -14.78
N ASP A 58 -8.54 12.66 -15.86
CA ASP A 58 -9.03 13.36 -17.06
C ASP A 58 -10.23 12.63 -17.72
N THR A 59 -10.37 11.32 -17.48
CA THR A 59 -11.46 10.47 -17.96
C THR A 59 -12.73 10.56 -17.09
N GLY A 60 -12.79 11.47 -16.13
CA GLY A 60 -13.93 11.66 -15.22
C GLY A 60 -13.92 10.74 -13.98
N GLY A 61 -12.93 9.86 -13.86
CA GLY A 61 -12.71 9.04 -12.66
C GLY A 61 -12.00 9.80 -11.52
N ARG A 62 -11.76 9.11 -10.41
CA ARG A 62 -10.93 9.60 -9.30
C ARG A 62 -9.97 8.52 -8.84
N TYR A 63 -8.70 8.87 -8.71
CA TYR A 63 -7.71 7.99 -8.09
C TYR A 63 -7.74 8.22 -6.58
N ILE A 64 -7.83 7.15 -5.79
CA ILE A 64 -7.95 7.21 -4.34
C ILE A 64 -6.88 6.31 -3.73
N VAL A 65 -6.10 6.85 -2.79
CA VAL A 65 -5.16 6.13 -1.94
C VAL A 65 -5.61 6.29 -0.50
N ILE A 66 -5.88 5.17 0.15
CA ILE A 66 -6.25 5.12 1.56
C ILE A 66 -4.98 4.87 2.36
N CYS A 67 -4.61 5.82 3.20
CA CYS A 67 -3.34 5.80 3.93
C CYS A 67 -3.55 5.26 5.34
N TYR A 68 -2.85 4.18 5.68
CA TYR A 68 -2.85 3.58 7.00
C TYR A 68 -1.53 3.77 7.74
N LYS A 69 -1.60 3.78 9.07
CA LYS A 69 -0.45 3.69 9.97
C LYS A 69 -0.62 2.46 10.86
N ALA A 70 0.40 1.63 10.93
CA ALA A 70 0.49 0.53 11.89
C ALA A 70 1.81 0.63 12.66
N THR A 71 1.74 0.38 13.97
CA THR A 71 2.92 0.32 14.85
C THR A 71 3.11 -1.07 15.46
N GLU A 72 2.12 -1.94 15.31
CA GLU A 72 2.14 -3.34 15.73
C GLU A 72 2.30 -4.20 14.48
N PHE A 73 3.34 -5.03 14.46
CA PHE A 73 3.62 -5.94 13.36
C PHE A 73 4.48 -7.12 13.82
N SER A 74 4.46 -8.20 13.04
CA SER A 74 5.28 -9.39 13.23
C SER A 74 5.83 -9.89 11.88
N GLY A 75 6.80 -10.81 11.95
CA GLY A 75 7.47 -11.37 10.77
C GLY A 75 8.87 -10.80 10.54
N THR A 76 9.50 -11.24 9.45
CA THR A 76 10.83 -10.82 9.03
C THR A 76 10.72 -10.05 7.74
N LEU A 77 11.36 -8.88 7.69
CA LEU A 77 11.36 -8.05 6.48
C LEU A 77 12.01 -8.82 5.33
N ARG A 78 11.30 -8.92 4.21
CA ARG A 78 11.79 -9.44 2.93
C ARG A 78 11.45 -8.46 1.81
N SER A 79 12.20 -8.53 0.72
CA SER A 79 11.76 -7.91 -0.53
C SER A 79 10.60 -8.71 -1.10
N SER A 80 9.71 -8.03 -1.82
CA SER A 80 8.88 -8.69 -2.84
C SER A 80 9.78 -9.43 -3.82
N ASP A 81 9.34 -10.60 -4.27
CA ASP A 81 9.96 -11.34 -5.38
C ASP A 81 9.76 -10.63 -6.73
#